data_AF-A0A3E5E5K3-F1
#
_entry.id   AF-A0A3E5E5K3-F1
#
_cell.length_a   1.000
_cell.length_b   1.000
_cell.length_c   1.000
_cell.angle_alpha   90.00
_cell.angle_beta   90.00
_cell.angle_gamma   90.00
#
_symmetry.space_group_name_H-M   'P 1'
#
loop_
_entity.id
_entity.type
_entity.pdbx_description
1 polymer ?
#
loop_
_entity_poly.entity_id
_entity_poly.type
_entity_poly.pdbx_seq_one_letter_code
_entity_poly.pdbx_strand_id
1 'polypeptide(L)' 'REYVPFIAYSKKMKETGAIENQDTFAVIGASVAENFSVQMPQDTIGKSILRELQ' A
#
# COMPACT_ATOMS: atom_id res chain seq x y z
N ARG A 1 -18.47 -10.25 -7.72
CA ARG A 1 -17.65 -9.10 -7.28
C ARG A 1 -17.09 -9.50 -5.94
N GLU A 2 -15.77 -9.63 -5.85
CA GLU A 2 -15.09 -10.26 -4.72
C GLU A 2 -13.93 -9.38 -4.27
N TYR A 3 -13.53 -9.53 -3.01
CA TYR A 3 -12.29 -8.95 -2.51
C TYR A 3 -11.10 -9.72 -3.08
N VAL A 4 -9.97 -9.03 -3.22
CA VAL A 4 -8.70 -9.64 -3.61
C VAL A 4 -7.80 -9.70 -2.38
N PRO A 5 -7.02 -10.78 -2.20
CA PRO A 5 -6.04 -10.83 -1.13
C PRO A 5 -4.90 -9.86 -1.41
N PHE A 6 -4.36 -9.26 -0.36
CA PHE A 6 -3.18 -8.41 -0.44
C PHE A 6 -2.17 -8.83 0.61
N ILE A 7 -0.97 -9.16 0.16
CA ILE A 7 0.14 -9.61 1.01
C ILE A 7 1.34 -8.72 0.67
N ALA A 8 1.88 -8.05 1.68
CA ALA A 8 3.13 -7.30 1.59
C ALA A 8 4.19 -8.00 2.44
N TYR A 9 5.36 -8.23 1.86
CA TYR A 9 6.46 -8.92 2.55
C TYR A 9 7.81 -8.33 2.19
N SER A 10 8.67 -8.22 3.20
CA SER A 10 10.08 -7.88 3.06
C SER A 10 10.88 -8.64 4.10
N LYS A 11 12.08 -9.12 3.74
CA LYS A 11 13.00 -9.77 4.70
C LYS A 11 13.40 -8.86 5.87
N LYS A 12 13.18 -7.54 5.74
CA LYS A 12 13.48 -6.55 6.78
C LYS A 12 12.36 -6.42 7.82
N MET A 13 11.15 -6.91 7.53
CA MET A 13 10.03 -6.89 8.48
C MET A 13 10.38 -7.80 9.66
N LYS A 14 10.48 -7.20 10.85
CA LYS A 14 10.70 -7.92 12.12
C LYS A 14 9.39 -8.28 12.81
N GLU A 15 8.34 -7.55 12.48
CA GLU A 15 7.00 -7.74 13.03
C GLU A 15 6.03 -8.13 11.92
N THR A 16 4.91 -8.71 12.33
CA THR A 16 3.84 -9.18 11.44
C THR A 16 2.51 -8.68 11.96
N GLY A 17 1.53 -8.48 11.08
CA GLY A 17 0.19 -8.07 11.50
C GLY A 17 -0.80 -8.08 10.36
N ALA A 18 -2.07 -7.86 10.71
CA ALA A 18 -3.11 -7.62 9.73
C ALA A 18 -2.98 -6.19 9.19
N ILE A 19 -3.03 -6.04 7.88
CA ILE A 19 -3.26 -4.74 7.23
C ILE A 19 -4.76 -4.54 7.21
N GLU A 20 -5.24 -3.36 7.59
CA GLU A 20 -6.67 -3.05 7.55
C GLU A 20 -7.22 -3.15 6.13
N ASN A 21 -8.51 -3.45 6.00
CA ASN A 21 -9.16 -3.51 4.69
C ASN A 21 -9.06 -2.14 4.01
N GLN A 22 -8.74 -2.17 2.72
CA GLN A 22 -8.55 -0.97 1.92
C GLN A 22 -9.73 -0.75 0.98
N ASP A 23 -10.19 0.49 0.87
CA ASP A 23 -11.36 0.85 0.05
C ASP A 23 -11.08 0.81 -1.46
N THR A 24 -9.81 0.82 -1.86
CA THR A 24 -9.39 0.90 -3.27
C THR A 24 -8.06 0.18 -3.51
N PHE A 25 -7.89 -0.37 -4.72
CA PHE A 25 -6.61 -0.96 -5.14
C PHE A 25 -5.53 0.09 -5.39
N ALA A 26 -5.92 1.37 -5.53
CA ALA A 26 -5.00 2.47 -5.75
C ALA A 26 -4.00 2.67 -4.58
N VAL A 27 -4.26 2.10 -3.40
CA VAL A 27 -3.32 2.07 -2.26
C VAL A 27 -1.97 1.45 -2.63
N ILE A 28 -1.96 0.46 -3.52
CA ILE A 28 -0.73 -0.21 -3.99
C ILE A 28 0.10 0.80 -4.79
N GLY A 29 -0.51 1.46 -5.77
CA GLY A 29 0.17 2.46 -6.60
C GLY A 29 0.66 3.65 -5.77
N ALA A 30 -0.15 4.16 -4.84
CA ALA A 30 0.24 5.23 -3.95
C ALA A 30 1.43 4.85 -3.05
N SER A 31 1.46 3.61 -2.55
CA SER A 31 2.58 3.11 -1.73
C SER A 31 3.86 2.94 -2.54
N VAL A 32 3.77 2.48 -3.79
CA VAL A 32 4.91 2.42 -4.71
C VAL A 32 5.44 3.83 -5.00
N ALA A 33 4.55 4.78 -5.28
CA ALA A 33 4.95 6.15 -5.57
C ALA A 33 5.67 6.83 -4.40
N GLU A 34 5.15 6.67 -3.17
CA GLU A 34 5.82 7.15 -1.95
C GLU A 34 7.18 6.48 -1.77
N ASN A 35 7.28 5.15 -1.94
CA ASN A 35 8.53 4.41 -1.73
C ASN A 35 9.67 4.86 -2.66
N PHE A 36 9.35 5.26 -3.89
CA PHE A 36 10.33 5.74 -4.86
C PHE A 36 10.44 7.27 -4.90
N SER A 37 9.75 7.98 -4.03
CA SER A 37 9.73 9.45 -3.99
C SER A 37 9.37 10.08 -5.34
N VAL A 38 8.47 9.44 -6.11
CA VAL A 38 7.98 9.97 -7.38
C VAL A 38 6.71 10.78 -7.17
N GLN A 39 6.45 11.71 -8.09
CA GLN A 39 5.26 12.56 -8.00
C GLN A 39 3.98 11.71 -8.14
N MET A 40 3.05 11.89 -7.20
CA MET A 40 1.72 11.30 -7.29
C MET A 40 0.94 11.93 -8.46
N PRO A 41 0.26 11.12 -9.29
CA PRO A 41 -0.63 11.66 -10.32
C PRO A 41 -1.78 12.45 -9.67
N GLN A 42 -2.17 13.55 -10.32
CA GLN A 42 -3.32 14.35 -9.93
C GLN A 42 -4.61 13.49 -9.98
N ASP A 43 -5.59 13.84 -9.16
CA ASP A 43 -6.93 13.23 -9.14
C ASP A 43 -6.95 11.71 -8.88
N THR A 44 -5.95 11.19 -8.17
CA THR A 44 -5.91 9.77 -7.75
C THR A 44 -6.60 9.56 -6.41
N ILE A 45 -7.25 8.39 -6.26
CA ILE A 45 -8.05 8.04 -5.08
C ILE A 45 -7.30 7.18 -4.05
N GLY A 46 -6.03 6.83 -4.33
CA GLY A 46 -5.22 5.95 -3.49
C GLY A 46 -4.44 6.71 -2.45
N LYS A 47 -4.42 6.20 -1.21
CA LYS A 47 -3.52 6.65 -0.15
C LYS A 47 -2.45 5.60 0.10
N SER A 48 -1.22 6.04 0.28
CA SER A 48 -0.12 5.13 0.61
C SER A 48 -0.29 4.57 2.02
N ILE A 49 0.05 3.29 2.15
CA ILE A 49 0.15 2.55 3.42
C ILE A 49 1.61 2.20 3.74
N LEU A 50 2.60 2.78 3.04
CA LEU A 50 4.01 2.38 3.17
C LEU A 50 4.51 2.44 4.62
N ARG A 51 4.03 3.40 5.42
CA ARG A 51 4.38 3.56 6.83
C ARG A 51 3.87 2.43 7.72
N GLU A 52 2.77 1.78 7.34
CA GLU A 52 2.23 0.61 8.05
C GLU A 52 3.05 -0.65 7.77
N LEU A 53 3.94 -0.61 6.77
CA LEU A 53 4.77 -1.73 6.32
C LEU A 53 6.23 -1.65 6.77
N GLN A 54 6.63 -0.61 7.51
CA GLN A 54 8.01 -0.32 7.92
C GLN A 54 8.34 -0.80 9.33
#